data_AF-A0A6J1W7D0-F1
#
_entry.id   AF-A0A6J1W7D0-F1
#
_cell.length_a   1.000
_cell.length_b   1.000
_cell.length_c   1.000
_cell.angle_alpha   90.00
_cell.angle_beta   90.00
_cell.angle_gamma   90.00
#
_symmetry.space_group_name_H-M   'P 1'
#
loop_
_entity.id
_entity.type
_entity.pdbx_description
1 polymer ?
#
loop_
_entity_poly.entity_id
_entity_poly.type
_entity_poly.pdbx_seq_one_letter_code
_entity_poly.pdbx_strand_id
1 'polypeptide(L)' 'MCTWDLVDGKCRESVKLTQIHTNIQAYHMCNSEDLRLFCNGYYAEILIMDPFSLEILFSLSSKMNPDWISALHVSC' A
#
# COMPACT_ATOMS: atom_id res chain seq x y z
N MET A 1 -5.92 8.07 -4.01
CA MET A 1 -5.25 7.06 -4.86
C MET A 1 -6.28 6.47 -5.79
N CYS A 2 -5.92 6.12 -7.02
CA CYS A 2 -6.85 5.52 -7.98
C CYS A 2 -6.17 4.48 -8.85
N THR A 3 -6.94 3.49 -9.31
CA THR A 3 -6.51 2.51 -10.30
C THR A 3 -7.08 2.88 -11.67
N TRP A 4 -6.34 2.56 -12.72
CA TRP A 4 -6.70 2.89 -14.10
C TRP A 4 -6.69 1.63 -14.94
N ASP A 5 -7.70 1.49 -15.80
CA ASP A 5 -7.65 0.54 -16.88
C ASP A 5 -6.71 1.05 -17.97
N LEU A 6 -5.73 0.24 -18.36
CA LEU A 6 -4.74 0.64 -19.37
C LEU A 6 -5.27 0.48 -20.80
N VAL A 7 -6.35 -0.29 -21.01
CA VAL A 7 -6.92 -0.53 -22.34
C VAL A 7 -7.71 0.69 -22.79
N ASP A 8 -8.61 1.19 -21.95
CA ASP A 8 -9.50 2.31 -22.28
C ASP A 8 -9.21 3.61 -21.52
N GLY A 9 -8.22 3.60 -20.62
CA GLY A 9 -7.75 4.80 -19.92
C GLY A 9 -8.74 5.31 -18.86
N LYS A 10 -9.71 4.50 -18.43
CA LYS A 10 -10.69 4.92 -17.43
C LYS A 10 -10.24 4.61 -16.01
N CYS A 11 -10.58 5.51 -15.09
CA CYS A 11 -10.46 5.25 -13.66
C CYS A 11 -11.42 4.11 -13.26
N ARG A 12 -10.90 3.09 -12.58
CA ARG A 12 -11.68 1.94 -12.10
C ARG A 12 -12.08 2.07 -10.64
N GLU A 13 -11.11 2.40 -9.79
CA GLU A 13 -11.32 2.60 -8.36
C GLU A 13 -10.67 3.91 -7.93
N SER A 14 -11.28 4.63 -7.00
CA SER A 14 -10.74 5.89 -6.49
C SER A 14 -11.10 6.09 -5.03
N VAL A 15 -10.09 6.00 -4.17
CA VAL A 15 -10.21 6.25 -2.74
C VAL A 15 -9.50 7.54 -2.34
N LYS A 16 -10.16 8.33 -1.49
CA LYS A 16 -9.55 9.47 -0.84
C LYS A 16 -9.07 9.05 0.55
N LEU A 17 -7.75 8.95 0.70
CA LEU A 17 -7.09 8.61 1.97
C LEU A 17 -6.56 9.88 2.62
N THR A 18 -6.46 9.87 3.96
CA THR A 18 -5.80 10.94 4.71
C THR A 18 -4.27 10.81 4.67
N GLN A 19 -3.79 9.59 4.45
CA GLN A 19 -2.38 9.26 4.36
C GLN A 19 -1.76 9.79 3.07
N ILE A 20 -0.59 10.41 3.19
CA ILE A 20 0.22 10.88 2.07
C ILE A 20 1.35 9.86 1.86
N HIS A 21 1.15 8.94 0.91
CA HIS A 21 2.14 7.92 0.57
C HIS A 21 3.33 8.55 -0.16
N THR A 22 4.55 8.20 0.26
CA THR A 22 5.79 8.58 -0.44
C THR A 22 6.40 7.41 -1.19
N ASN A 23 6.05 6.17 -0.82
CA ASN A 23 6.45 4.96 -1.52
C ASN A 23 5.34 3.91 -1.47
N ILE A 24 5.17 3.21 -2.59
CA ILE A 24 4.20 2.12 -2.78
C ILE A 24 4.92 0.99 -3.49
N GLN A 25 4.89 -0.21 -2.92
CA GLN A 25 5.51 -1.41 -3.47
C GLN A 25 4.45 -2.48 -3.69
N ALA A 26 4.37 -3.01 -4.92
CA ALA A 26 3.54 -4.17 -5.20
C ALA A 26 4.38 -5.44 -4.99
N TYR A 27 3.89 -6.38 -4.19
CA TYR A 27 4.60 -7.62 -3.89
C TYR A 27 3.68 -8.84 -3.93
N HIS A 28 4.12 -9.89 -4.61
CA HIS A 28 3.47 -11.20 -4.60
C HIS A 28 3.89 -11.97 -3.36
N MET A 29 2.94 -12.32 -2.50
CA MET A 29 3.20 -13.09 -1.28
C MET A 29 3.78 -14.46 -1.63
N CYS A 30 4.81 -14.91 -0.91
CA CYS A 30 5.35 -16.25 -1.18
C CYS A 30 4.34 -17.34 -0.98
N ASN A 31 4.39 -18.31 -1.89
CA ASN A 31 3.49 -19.47 -1.90
C ASN A 31 2.00 -19.07 -1.95
N SER A 32 1.69 -17.85 -2.40
CA SER A 32 0.33 -17.39 -2.64
C SER A 32 0.26 -16.66 -3.98
N GLU A 33 -0.92 -16.69 -4.60
CA GLU A 33 -1.23 -15.85 -5.77
C GLU A 33 -1.58 -14.41 -5.36
N ASP A 34 -1.63 -14.13 -4.05
CA ASP A 34 -1.97 -12.84 -3.49
C ASP A 34 -0.95 -11.75 -3.85
N LEU A 35 -1.41 -10.76 -4.61
CA LEU A 35 -0.72 -9.48 -4.78
C LEU A 35 -1.18 -8.51 -3.68
N ARG A 36 -0.24 -7.80 -3.08
CA ARG A 36 -0.52 -6.74 -2.08
C ARG A 36 0.28 -5.49 -2.37
N LEU A 37 -0.30 -4.33 -2.04
CA LEU A 37 0.40 -3.06 -2.01
C LEU A 37 0.89 -2.78 -0.60
N PHE A 38 2.18 -2.46 -0.47
CA PHE A 38 2.79 -1.98 0.76
C PHE A 38 3.09 -0.50 0.61
N CYS A 39 2.48 0.31 1.47
CA CYS A 39 2.54 1.76 1.38
C CYS A 39 3.11 2.35 2.67
N ASN A 40 4.11 3.23 2.55
CA ASN A 40 4.58 4.09 3.63
C ASN A 40 4.65 5.56 3.17
N GLY A 41 4.73 6.47 4.11
CA GLY A 41 4.69 7.90 3.82
C GLY A 41 4.86 8.78 5.05
N TYR A 42 4.26 9.97 5.01
CA TYR A 42 4.28 10.92 6.14
C TYR A 42 3.27 10.54 7.24
N TYR A 43 3.35 9.29 7.71
CA TYR A 43 2.53 8.70 8.76
C TYR A 43 3.29 7.53 9.39
N ALA A 44 2.89 7.11 10.59
CA ALA A 44 3.65 6.21 11.46
C ALA A 44 3.52 4.71 11.09
N GLU A 45 2.58 4.40 10.20
CA GLU A 45 2.19 3.05 9.84
C GLU A 45 2.74 2.60 8.48
N ILE A 46 2.84 1.28 8.29
CA ILE A 46 2.91 0.66 6.97
C ILE A 46 1.51 0.13 6.67
N LEU A 47 0.90 0.60 5.59
CA LEU A 47 -0.42 0.14 5.16
C LEU A 47 -0.27 -0.96 4.12
N ILE A 48 -1.01 -2.04 4.30
CA ILE A 48 -1.09 -3.16 3.37
C ILE A 48 -2.48 -3.12 2.74
N MET A 49 -2.54 -2.97 1.43
CA MET A 49 -3.79 -2.77 0.70
C MET A 49 -4.01 -3.81 -0.38
N ASP A 50 -5.28 -4.03 -0.72
CA ASP A 50 -5.65 -4.73 -1.95
C ASP A 50 -5.35 -3.85 -3.17
N PRO A 51 -4.68 -4.37 -4.21
CA PRO A 51 -4.26 -3.58 -5.37
C PRO A 51 -5.42 -3.17 -6.29
N PHE A 52 -6.59 -3.79 -6.19
CA PHE A 52 -7.73 -3.53 -7.06
C PHE A 52 -8.78 -2.64 -6.39
N SER A 53 -9.22 -3.00 -5.18
CA SER A 53 -10.21 -2.23 -4.41
C SER A 53 -9.60 -1.05 -3.65
N LEU A 54 -8.27 -1.02 -3.49
CA LEU A 54 -7.56 -0.03 -2.68
C LEU A 54 -8.00 -0.02 -1.20
N GLU A 55 -8.64 -1.09 -0.72
CA GLU A 55 -9.00 -1.24 0.69
C GLU A 55 -7.76 -1.54 1.54
N ILE A 56 -7.70 -0.93 2.72
CA ILE A 56 -6.67 -1.20 3.71
C ILE A 56 -7.00 -2.51 4.41
N LEU A 57 -6.19 -3.54 4.17
CA LEU A 57 -6.35 -4.86 4.78
C LEU A 57 -5.68 -4.92 6.15
N PHE A 58 -4.48 -4.35 6.27
CA PHE A 58 -3.71 -4.32 7.50
C PHE A 58 -2.97 -3.00 7.68
N SER A 59 -2.68 -2.68 8.95
CA SER A 59 -1.84 -1.57 9.35
C SER A 59 -0.78 -2.07 10.32
N LEU A 60 0.50 -1.91 9.97
CA LEU A 60 1.62 -2.24 10.84
C LEU A 60 2.12 -0.96 11.48
N SER A 61 2.14 -0.92 12.81
CA SER A 61 2.62 0.23 13.58
C SER A 61 3.57 -0.21 14.69
N SER A 62 4.53 0.66 14.99
CA SER A 62 5.44 0.46 16.13
C SER A 62 4.95 1.26 17.32
N LYS A 63 4.74 0.59 18.46
CA LYS A 63 4.34 1.25 19.71
C LYS A 63 5.49 1.98 20.40
N MET A 64 6.73 1.61 20.09
CA MET A 64 7.92 2.12 20.78
C MET A 64 8.52 3.34 20.07
N ASN A 65 8.51 3.34 18.74
CA ASN A 65 9.04 4.42 17.92
C ASN A 65 8.06 4.63 16.75
N PRO A 66 7.15 5.63 16.79
CA PRO A 66 6.16 5.84 15.74
C PRO A 66 6.69 6.56 14.48
N ASP A 67 7.72 7.42 14.60
CA ASP A 67 8.17 8.29 13.47
C ASP A 67 9.41 7.76 12.72
N TRP A 68 9.47 6.45 12.48
CA TRP A 68 10.73 5.73 12.20
C TRP A 68 10.93 5.26 10.74
N ILE A 69 9.88 5.24 9.92
CA ILE A 69 9.93 4.52 8.64
C ILE A 69 10.52 5.42 7.53
N SER A 70 11.83 5.32 7.33
CA SER A 70 12.55 5.98 6.23
C SER A 70 12.70 5.10 4.98
N ALA A 71 12.64 3.78 5.14
CA ALA A 71 12.74 2.81 4.06
C ALA A 71 11.89 1.57 4.37
N LEU A 72 11.43 0.92 3.31
CA LEU A 72 10.66 -0.33 3.36
C LEU A 72 11.19 -1.27 2.29
N HIS A 73 11.37 -2.55 2.63
CA HIS A 73 11.71 -3.60 1.69
C HIS A 73 10.91 -4.85 2.05
N VAL A 74 10.30 -5.48 1.05
CA VAL A 74 9.55 -6.72 1.20
C VAL A 74 10.30 -7.82 0.45
N SER A 75 10.63 -8.91 1.15
CA SER A 75 11.36 -10.04 0.59
C SER A 75 10.76 -11.37 1.00
N CYS A 76 10.90 -12.31 0.09
CA CYS A 76 11.11 -13.73 0.36
C CYS A 76 12.57 -14.06 0.04
#